data_AF-A0A2G5XBW8-F1
#
_entry.id   AF-A0A2G5XBW8-F1
#
_cell.length_a   1.000
_cell.length_b   1.000
_cell.length_c   1.000
_cell.angle_alpha   90.00
_cell.angle_beta   90.00
_cell.angle_gamma   90.00
#
_symmetry.space_group_name_H-M   'P 1'
#
loop_
_entity.id
_entity.type
_entity.pdbx_description
1 polymer ?
#
loop_
_entity_poly.entity_id
_entity_poly.type
_entity_poly.pdbx_seq_one_letter_code
_entity_poly.pdbx_strand_id
1 'polypeptide(L)'
;MKKFRGKRRYFRNLSREVAIEAYNLQCDKDAWFDLWHSHLDFSGYGNHSLRIRRKHIQAHIALYKNILKKLETFEKPYQSWVHIDDKDAGVDAIFIHTPNPNEDNFPLKVESLNWNCTIPTFFQDLINTEDFIVGQYKSRSEGGYIIQSRTQGNRLNSN
;
A
#
# COMPACT_ATOMS: atom_id res chain seq x y z
N MET A 1 -24.28 3.25 10.30
CA MET A 1 -23.62 2.94 9.01
C MET A 1 -24.59 2.14 8.12
N LYS A 2 -24.83 2.55 6.86
CA LYS A 2 -25.79 1.86 5.97
C LYS A 2 -25.29 0.45 5.62
N LYS A 3 -26.21 -0.52 5.45
CA LYS A 3 -25.86 -1.90 5.07
C LYS A 3 -25.16 -1.92 3.71
N PHE A 4 -23.94 -2.44 3.63
CA PHE A 4 -23.22 -2.62 2.37
C PHE A 4 -23.92 -3.67 1.50
N ARG A 5 -24.57 -3.23 0.42
CA ARG A 5 -25.29 -4.07 -0.55
C ARG A 5 -24.45 -4.27 -1.81
N GLY A 6 -24.74 -5.30 -2.60
CA GLY A 6 -24.05 -5.51 -3.89
C GLY A 6 -22.60 -6.01 -3.81
N LYS A 7 -22.17 -6.55 -2.65
CA LYS A 7 -20.79 -6.99 -2.37
C LYS A 7 -20.14 -7.80 -3.48
N ARG A 8 -20.87 -8.76 -4.08
CA ARG A 8 -20.36 -9.60 -5.17
C ARG A 8 -19.99 -8.78 -6.40
N ARG A 9 -20.87 -7.85 -6.83
CA ARG A 9 -20.60 -6.96 -7.96
C ARG A 9 -19.44 -6.02 -7.65
N TYR A 10 -19.42 -5.46 -6.44
CA TYR A 10 -18.34 -4.59 -5.97
C TYR A 10 -16.97 -5.28 -6.06
N PHE A 11 -16.80 -6.43 -5.40
CA PHE A 11 -15.50 -7.12 -5.40
C PHE A 11 -15.08 -7.62 -6.77
N ARG A 12 -16.03 -7.98 -7.64
CA ARG A 12 -15.72 -8.30 -9.04
C ARG A 12 -15.19 -7.09 -9.81
N ASN A 13 -15.73 -5.90 -9.55
CA ASN A 13 -15.25 -4.66 -10.18
C ASN A 13 -13.88 -4.27 -9.62
N LEU A 14 -13.70 -4.37 -8.30
CA LEU A 14 -12.41 -4.14 -7.66
C LEU A 14 -11.33 -5.05 -8.24
N SER A 15 -11.60 -6.35 -8.41
CA SER A 15 -10.63 -7.26 -9.05
C SER A 15 -10.30 -6.86 -10.49
N ARG A 16 -11.26 -6.29 -11.24
CA ARG A 16 -10.99 -5.78 -12.59
C ARG A 16 -10.15 -4.52 -12.56
N GLU A 17 -10.42 -3.61 -11.65
CA GLU A 17 -9.65 -2.39 -11.45
C GLU A 17 -8.18 -2.69 -11.13
N VAL A 18 -7.95 -3.65 -10.22
CA VAL A 18 -6.61 -4.15 -9.90
C VAL A 18 -5.93 -4.81 -11.10
N ALA A 19 -6.66 -5.58 -11.90
CA ALA A 19 -6.11 -6.35 -13.03
C ALA A 19 -5.86 -5.52 -14.30
N ILE A 20 -6.68 -4.51 -14.56
CA ILE A 20 -6.59 -3.64 -15.76
C ILE A 20 -5.52 -2.56 -15.57
N GLU A 21 -4.97 -2.42 -14.36
CA GLU A 21 -4.06 -1.34 -13.99
C GLU A 21 -4.66 0.02 -14.33
N ALA A 22 -5.64 0.46 -13.54
CA ALA A 22 -6.25 1.78 -13.68
C ALA A 22 -5.26 2.96 -13.58
N TYR A 23 -4.00 2.72 -13.22
CA TYR A 23 -2.97 3.74 -13.12
C TYR A 23 -2.02 3.66 -14.30
N ASN A 24 -2.15 4.64 -15.20
CA ASN A 24 -1.15 5.02 -16.20
C ASN A 24 0.09 5.61 -15.50
N LEU A 25 0.71 4.83 -14.61
CA LEU A 25 1.99 5.15 -13.99
C LEU A 25 3.03 5.28 -15.09
N GLN A 26 3.32 6.51 -15.50
CA GLN A 26 4.38 6.82 -16.44
C GLN A 26 5.70 6.73 -15.67
N CYS A 27 6.49 5.70 -16.00
CA CYS A 27 7.80 5.44 -15.40
C CYS A 27 8.92 5.80 -16.40
N ASP A 28 8.77 6.94 -17.07
CA ASP A 28 9.79 7.44 -17.99
C ASP A 28 10.94 8.13 -17.25
N LYS A 29 11.92 8.63 -18.01
CA LYS A 29 13.13 9.24 -17.47
C LYS A 29 12.90 10.57 -16.76
N ASP A 30 11.76 11.23 -16.97
CA ASP A 30 11.44 12.50 -16.35
C ASP A 30 10.45 12.34 -15.18
N ALA A 31 9.80 11.18 -15.09
CA ALA A 31 8.89 10.84 -14.01
C ALA A 31 9.52 10.97 -12.61
N TRP A 32 8.72 11.52 -11.70
CA TRP A 32 8.97 11.60 -10.27
C TRP A 32 7.63 11.46 -9.54
N PHE A 33 7.68 10.97 -8.29
CA PHE A 33 6.52 10.71 -7.46
C PHE A 33 6.70 11.39 -6.11
N ASP A 34 5.89 12.40 -5.84
CA ASP A 34 5.79 13.03 -4.53
C ASP A 34 4.63 12.42 -3.76
N LEU A 35 4.93 11.39 -2.96
CA LEU A 35 3.97 10.59 -2.20
C LEU A 35 2.73 10.19 -3.02
N TRP A 36 2.94 9.81 -4.29
CA TRP A 36 1.86 9.35 -5.15
C TRP A 36 1.17 8.17 -4.48
N HIS A 37 -0.16 8.16 -4.42
CA HIS A 37 -0.88 7.09 -3.78
C HIS A 37 -2.25 6.79 -4.37
N SER A 38 -2.72 5.58 -4.08
CA SER A 38 -4.00 5.05 -4.56
C SER A 38 -4.71 4.27 -3.45
N HIS A 39 -5.97 4.65 -3.20
CA HIS A 39 -6.88 3.95 -2.31
C HIS A 39 -7.82 3.03 -3.11
N LEU A 40 -8.03 1.80 -2.63
CA LEU A 40 -9.03 0.88 -3.23
C LEU A 40 -10.39 0.89 -2.54
N ASP A 41 -10.48 1.44 -1.32
CA ASP A 41 -11.69 1.43 -0.49
C ASP A 41 -12.02 2.82 0.05
N PHE A 42 -11.99 3.86 -0.80
CA PHE A 42 -12.25 5.25 -0.39
C PHE A 42 -13.54 5.46 0.43
N SER A 43 -14.53 4.57 0.29
CA SER A 43 -15.78 4.60 1.05
C SER A 43 -15.72 3.91 2.42
N GLY A 44 -14.58 3.34 2.80
CA GLY A 44 -14.36 2.64 4.07
C GLY A 44 -15.24 1.40 4.27
N TYR A 45 -15.61 0.68 3.20
CA TYR A 45 -16.46 -0.51 3.34
C TYR A 45 -15.79 -1.62 4.16
N GLY A 46 -14.46 -1.67 4.16
CA GLY A 46 -13.63 -2.55 4.96
C GLY A 46 -13.91 -2.42 6.47
N ASN A 47 -14.36 -1.26 6.93
CA ASN A 47 -14.72 -1.00 8.33
C ASN A 47 -15.97 -1.77 8.77
N HIS A 48 -16.75 -2.31 7.83
CA HIS A 48 -17.99 -3.00 8.14
C HIS A 48 -17.78 -4.40 8.75
N SER A 49 -16.67 -5.07 8.43
CA SER A 49 -16.33 -6.38 9.01
C SER A 49 -14.92 -6.81 8.62
N LEU A 50 -14.26 -7.57 9.48
CA LEU A 50 -12.94 -8.18 9.20
C LEU A 50 -12.91 -8.97 7.88
N ARG A 51 -14.00 -9.65 7.52
CA ARG A 51 -14.09 -10.38 6.25
C ARG A 51 -14.00 -9.46 5.03
N ILE A 52 -14.54 -8.24 5.11
CA ILE A 52 -14.45 -7.25 4.02
C ILE A 52 -13.07 -6.58 4.06
N ARG A 53 -12.60 -6.17 5.25
CA ARG A 53 -11.25 -5.63 5.46
C ARG A 53 -10.18 -6.49 4.79
N ARG A 54 -10.19 -7.79 5.07
CA ARG A 54 -9.27 -8.78 4.49
C ARG A 54 -9.30 -8.82 2.96
N LYS A 55 -10.48 -8.66 2.35
CA LYS A 55 -10.60 -8.63 0.88
C LYS A 55 -10.01 -7.37 0.27
N HIS A 56 -10.12 -6.21 0.95
CA HIS A 56 -9.44 -5.00 0.50
C HIS A 56 -7.93 -5.10 0.68
N ILE A 57 -7.44 -5.65 1.80
CA ILE A 57 -6.00 -5.89 2.00
C ILE A 57 -5.45 -6.82 0.91
N GLN A 58 -6.16 -7.92 0.61
CA GLN A 58 -5.79 -8.81 -0.50
C GLN A 58 -5.74 -8.08 -1.85
N ALA A 59 -6.68 -7.16 -2.09
CA ALA A 59 -6.70 -6.36 -3.32
C ALA A 59 -5.52 -5.37 -3.38
N HIS A 60 -5.16 -4.71 -2.27
CA HIS A 60 -3.99 -3.84 -2.21
C HIS A 60 -2.69 -4.62 -2.44
N ILE A 61 -2.53 -5.80 -1.84
CA ILE A 61 -1.35 -6.66 -2.08
C ILE A 61 -1.26 -7.07 -3.56
N ALA A 62 -2.39 -7.41 -4.17
CA ALA A 62 -2.43 -7.76 -5.59
C ALA A 62 -2.09 -6.57 -6.51
N LEU A 63 -2.63 -5.38 -6.22
CA LEU A 63 -2.28 -4.16 -6.95
C LEU A 63 -0.81 -3.79 -6.75
N TYR A 64 -0.28 -3.93 -5.53
CA TYR A 64 1.11 -3.64 -5.24
C TYR A 64 2.06 -4.54 -6.04
N LYS A 65 1.75 -5.84 -6.17
CA LYS A 65 2.50 -6.75 -7.05
C LYS A 65 2.48 -6.31 -8.52
N ASN A 66 1.37 -5.77 -9.02
CA ASN A 66 1.29 -5.25 -10.39
C ASN A 66 2.14 -3.98 -10.55
N ILE A 67 2.05 -3.07 -9.57
CA ILE A 67 2.88 -1.85 -9.53
C ILE A 67 4.37 -2.20 -9.48
N LEU A 68 4.78 -3.17 -8.68
CA LEU A 68 6.17 -3.62 -8.61
C LEU A 68 6.68 -4.09 -9.99
N LYS A 69 5.90 -4.87 -10.74
CA LYS A 69 6.25 -5.28 -12.10
C LYS A 69 6.47 -4.08 -13.04
N LYS A 70 5.69 -3.01 -12.90
CA LYS A 70 5.91 -1.77 -13.67
C LYS A 70 7.19 -1.05 -13.26
N LEU A 71 7.49 -1.06 -11.97
CA LEU A 71 8.67 -0.41 -11.41
C LEU A 71 9.97 -1.20 -11.68
N GLU A 72 9.90 -2.44 -12.16
CA GLU A 72 11.09 -3.22 -12.57
C GLU A 72 11.92 -2.52 -13.65
N THR A 73 11.27 -1.76 -14.54
CA THR A 73 11.97 -0.99 -15.59
C THR A 73 12.25 0.45 -15.21
N PHE A 74 11.92 0.87 -13.99
CA PHE A 74 12.11 2.25 -13.55
C PHE A 74 13.55 2.46 -13.05
N GLU A 75 14.32 3.31 -13.75
CA GLU A 75 15.77 3.44 -13.55
C GLU A 75 16.14 4.31 -12.33
N LYS A 76 15.21 5.14 -11.82
CA LYS A 76 15.47 6.07 -10.72
C LYS A 76 15.29 5.39 -9.36
N PRO A 77 15.98 5.87 -8.30
CA PRO A 77 15.68 5.42 -6.94
C PRO A 77 14.24 5.78 -6.57
N TYR A 78 13.55 4.83 -5.94
CA TYR A 78 12.18 4.98 -5.49
C TYR A 78 11.96 4.24 -4.18
N GLN A 79 10.93 4.62 -3.45
CA GLN A 79 10.32 3.86 -2.36
C GLN A 79 8.90 3.53 -2.78
N SER A 80 8.42 2.35 -2.43
CA SER A 80 7.02 1.98 -2.60
C SER A 80 6.56 1.11 -1.45
N TRP A 81 5.30 1.22 -1.05
CA TRP A 81 4.75 0.43 0.05
C TRP A 81 3.22 0.38 0.00
N VAL A 82 2.65 -0.63 0.67
CA VAL A 82 1.24 -0.60 1.07
C VAL A 82 1.15 -0.06 2.48
N HIS A 83 0.24 0.88 2.71
CA HIS A 83 -0.16 1.36 4.02
C HIS A 83 -1.51 0.77 4.40
N ILE A 84 -1.58 0.16 5.58
CA ILE A 84 -2.79 -0.40 6.18
C ILE A 84 -3.04 0.30 7.51
N ASP A 85 -4.11 1.07 7.62
CA ASP A 85 -4.46 1.76 8.86
C ASP A 85 -5.15 0.83 9.87
N ASP A 86 -4.89 1.05 11.15
CA ASP A 86 -5.47 0.24 12.23
C ASP A 86 -6.99 0.41 12.37
N LYS A 87 -7.53 1.56 11.96
CA LYS A 87 -8.90 2.01 12.29
C LYS A 87 -9.78 2.21 11.07
N ASP A 88 -9.23 2.75 9.99
CA ASP A 88 -9.99 3.18 8.82
C ASP A 88 -9.47 2.58 7.51
N ALA A 89 -10.21 1.62 6.98
CA ALA A 89 -9.95 1.03 5.68
C ALA A 89 -10.00 2.02 4.51
N GLY A 90 -10.62 3.18 4.71
CA GLY A 90 -10.69 4.23 3.71
C GLY A 90 -9.37 4.91 3.41
N VAL A 91 -8.44 4.89 4.38
CA VAL A 91 -7.13 5.53 4.24
C VAL A 91 -6.04 4.56 3.81
N ASP A 92 -6.33 3.25 3.72
CA ASP A 92 -5.40 2.30 3.13
C ASP A 92 -5.05 2.73 1.71
N ALA A 93 -3.77 2.67 1.40
CA ALA A 93 -3.28 3.01 0.08
C ALA A 93 -1.99 2.30 -0.28
N ILE A 94 -1.68 2.29 -1.56
CA ILE A 94 -0.32 2.04 -2.05
C ILE A 94 0.33 3.38 -2.30
N PHE A 95 1.60 3.49 -1.95
CA PHE A 95 2.41 4.68 -2.14
C PHE A 95 3.60 4.41 -3.05
N ILE A 96 4.02 5.44 -3.79
CA ILE A 96 5.29 5.53 -4.52
C ILE A 96 5.89 6.91 -4.23
N HIS A 97 7.19 6.93 -3.96
CA HIS A 97 7.92 8.15 -3.69
C HIS A 97 9.32 8.10 -4.32
N THR A 98 9.80 9.23 -4.84
CA THR A 98 11.13 9.38 -5.44
C THR A 98 11.75 10.69 -4.98
N PRO A 99 13.07 10.91 -5.22
CA PRO A 99 13.58 12.26 -5.30
C PRO A 99 12.72 13.07 -6.27
N ASN A 100 12.33 14.26 -5.85
CA ASN A 100 11.39 15.10 -6.58
C ASN A 100 11.71 16.58 -6.28
N PRO A 101 11.26 17.52 -7.14
CA PRO A 101 11.59 18.93 -6.96
C PRO A 101 10.72 19.64 -5.91
N ASN A 102 9.67 18.99 -5.39
CA ASN A 102 8.77 19.63 -4.42
C ASN A 102 9.43 19.70 -3.04
N GLU A 103 10.04 18.61 -2.58
CA GLU A 103 10.69 18.53 -1.27
C GLU A 103 11.94 17.63 -1.29
N ASP A 104 12.97 18.03 -0.54
CA ASP A 104 14.17 17.22 -0.28
C ASP A 104 13.94 16.28 0.92
N ASN A 105 13.00 15.36 0.76
CA ASN A 105 12.55 14.43 1.80
C ASN A 105 12.73 12.95 1.42
N PHE A 106 13.48 12.66 0.34
CA PHE A 106 13.82 11.31 -0.08
C PHE A 106 15.20 10.87 0.46
N PRO A 107 15.35 9.67 1.04
CA PRO A 107 14.31 8.70 1.35
C PRO A 107 13.38 9.19 2.47
N LEU A 108 12.09 8.91 2.31
CA LEU A 108 11.08 9.24 3.31
C LEU A 108 11.38 8.53 4.63
N LYS A 109 11.23 9.29 5.71
CA LYS A 109 11.34 8.82 7.09
C LYS A 109 9.96 8.78 7.74
N VAL A 110 9.54 7.58 8.16
CA VAL A 110 8.33 7.34 8.94
C VAL A 110 8.72 7.23 10.42
N GLU A 111 8.23 8.17 11.23
CA GLU A 111 8.49 8.20 12.66
C GLU A 111 7.95 6.94 13.35
N SER A 112 8.70 6.41 14.32
CA SER A 112 8.31 5.24 15.12
C SER A 112 8.00 3.97 14.30
N LEU A 113 8.54 3.86 13.08
CA LEU A 113 8.44 2.65 12.27
C LEU A 113 9.35 1.55 12.84
N ASN A 114 8.74 0.45 13.26
CA ASN A 114 9.41 -0.76 13.73
C ASN A 114 9.19 -1.92 12.75
N TRP A 115 10.26 -2.35 12.09
CA TRP A 115 10.27 -3.51 11.19
C TRP A 115 10.26 -4.86 11.92
N ASN A 116 10.57 -4.88 13.22
CA ASN A 116 10.50 -6.07 14.07
C ASN A 116 9.16 -6.08 14.85
N CYS A 117 8.05 -6.11 14.10
CA CYS A 117 6.71 -6.15 14.64
C CYS A 117 6.07 -7.53 14.44
N THR A 118 5.10 -7.87 15.30
CA THR A 118 4.23 -9.02 15.06
C THR A 118 3.17 -8.64 14.01
N ILE A 119 3.10 -9.39 12.91
CA ILE A 119 2.06 -9.19 11.90
C ILE A 119 0.71 -9.60 12.50
N PRO A 120 -0.33 -8.75 12.41
CA PRO A 120 -1.65 -9.09 12.91
C PRO A 120 -2.24 -10.34 12.28
N THR A 121 -2.83 -11.19 13.12
CA THR A 121 -3.44 -12.47 12.72
C THR A 121 -4.51 -12.32 11.65
N PHE A 122 -5.18 -11.16 11.60
CA PHE A 122 -6.24 -10.91 10.64
C PHE A 122 -5.76 -10.67 9.21
N PHE A 123 -4.46 -10.50 8.95
CA PHE A 123 -3.93 -10.45 7.58
C PHE A 123 -2.59 -11.14 7.36
N GLN A 124 -1.97 -11.71 8.41
CA GLN A 124 -0.69 -12.41 8.30
C GLN A 124 -0.66 -13.45 7.18
N ASP A 125 -1.76 -14.18 6.98
CA ASP A 125 -1.89 -15.24 5.97
C ASP A 125 -2.07 -14.71 4.54
N LEU A 126 -2.28 -13.41 4.39
CA LEU A 126 -2.35 -12.74 3.08
C LEU A 126 -0.98 -12.29 2.59
N ILE A 127 0.03 -12.29 3.46
CA ILE A 127 1.38 -11.79 3.19
C ILE A 127 2.34 -12.95 2.98
N ASN A 128 3.01 -13.00 1.82
CA ASN A 128 4.18 -13.86 1.65
C ASN A 128 5.39 -13.15 2.27
N THR A 129 5.86 -13.60 3.41
CA THR A 129 6.97 -12.96 4.14
C THR A 129 8.34 -13.16 3.49
N GLU A 130 8.44 -14.05 2.50
CA GLU A 130 9.62 -14.19 1.63
C GLU A 130 9.70 -13.04 0.61
N ASP A 131 8.55 -12.55 0.13
CA ASP A 131 8.49 -11.46 -0.85
C ASP A 131 8.45 -10.08 -0.16
N PHE A 132 7.77 -10.02 1.00
CA PHE A 132 7.46 -8.76 1.68
C PHE A 132 7.96 -8.73 3.11
N ILE A 133 8.29 -7.52 3.57
CA ILE A 133 8.45 -7.20 4.99
C ILE A 133 7.25 -6.38 5.46
N VAL A 134 6.89 -6.53 6.74
CA VAL A 134 5.88 -5.70 7.40
C VAL A 134 6.55 -4.92 8.52
N GLY A 135 6.29 -3.61 8.57
CA GLY A 135 6.65 -2.76 9.68
C GLY A 135 5.38 -2.18 10.31
N GLN A 136 5.42 -1.95 11.61
CA GLN A 136 4.36 -1.25 12.32
C GLN A 136 4.86 0.15 12.66
N TYR A 137 4.02 1.17 12.47
CA TYR A 137 4.27 2.48 13.04
C TYR A 137 3.11 2.83 13.97
N LYS A 138 3.42 3.61 15.00
CA LYS A 138 2.42 4.03 15.98
C LYS A 138 2.78 5.40 16.53
N SER A 139 1.81 6.31 16.50
CA SER A 139 1.86 7.61 17.15
C SER A 139 0.80 7.68 18.26
N ARG A 140 0.60 8.85 18.87
CA ARG A 140 -0.44 9.05 19.89
C ARG A 140 -1.86 8.91 19.34
N SER A 141 -2.08 9.28 18.08
CA SER A 141 -3.40 9.32 17.43
C SER A 141 -3.57 8.28 16.32
N GLU A 142 -2.48 7.88 15.69
CA GLU A 142 -2.45 7.10 14.46
C GLU A 142 -1.61 5.84 14.62
N GLY A 143 -1.85 4.87 13.75
CA GLY A 143 -1.10 3.63 13.76
C GLY A 143 -1.52 2.74 12.61
N GLY A 144 -0.63 1.87 12.21
CA GLY A 144 -0.90 0.94 11.13
C GLY A 144 0.34 0.17 10.74
N TYR A 145 0.24 -0.43 9.56
CA TYR A 145 1.27 -1.29 9.02
C TYR A 145 1.71 -0.79 7.66
N ILE A 146 3.00 -0.95 7.41
CA ILE A 146 3.65 -0.71 6.14
C ILE A 146 4.11 -2.06 5.61
N ILE A 147 3.74 -2.38 4.38
CA ILE A 147 4.17 -3.60 3.69
C ILE A 147 5.07 -3.16 2.53
N GLN A 148 6.32 -3.62 2.51
CA GLN A 148 7.29 -3.31 1.45
C GLN A 148 7.85 -4.57 0.82
N SER A 149 8.18 -4.50 -0.47
CA SER A 149 9.01 -5.52 -1.12
C SER A 149 10.36 -5.66 -0.39
N ARG A 150 10.87 -6.89 -0.29
CA ARG A 150 12.22 -7.14 0.23
C ARG A 150 13.32 -6.88 -0.79
N THR A 151 12.99 -6.91 -2.08
CA THR A 151 13.97 -6.95 -3.17
C THR A 151 13.87 -5.78 -4.14
N GLN A 152 12.77 -5.02 -4.11
CA GLN A 152 12.52 -3.92 -5.04
C GLN A 152 12.27 -2.61 -4.29
N GLY A 153 12.88 -1.54 -4.77
CA GLY A 153 12.80 -0.21 -4.18
C GLY A 153 13.64 -0.04 -2.91
N ASN A 154 13.89 1.21 -2.55
CA ASN A 154 14.55 1.60 -1.32
C ASN A 154 13.61 1.36 -0.13
N ARG A 155 14.19 0.93 0.99
CA ARG A 155 13.42 0.72 2.23
C ARG A 155 13.07 2.06 2.87
N LEU A 156 11.88 2.17 3.47
CA LEU A 156 11.56 3.31 4.33
C LEU A 156 12.49 3.32 5.54
N ASN A 157 13.00 4.50 5.88
CA ASN A 157 14.01 4.70 6.93
C ASN A 157 15.35 3.97 6.65
N SER A 158 15.69 3.67 5.40
CA SER A 158 17.07 3.30 5.07
C SER A 158 17.99 4.50 5.23
N ASN A 159 19.16 4.29 5.85
CA ASN A 159 20.23 5.29 5.95
C ASN A 159 20.87 5.58 4.60
#